data_AF-A0A109FKP0-F1
#
_entry.id   AF-A0A109FKP0-F1
#
_cell.length_a   1.000
_cell.length_b   1.000
_cell.length_c   1.000
_cell.angle_alpha   90.00
_cell.angle_beta   90.00
_cell.angle_gamma   90.00
#
_symmetry.space_group_name_H-M   'P 1'
#
loop_
_entity.id
_entity.type
_entity.pdbx_description
1 polymer ?
#
loop_
_entity_poly.entity_id
_entity_poly.type
_entity_poly.pdbx_seq_one_letter_code
_entity_poly.pdbx_strand_id
1 'polypeptide(L)'
;MTTPDTDLLERWTAEQLRQASLAVFHDDSSALLSVERPGASPVIAADLKTRAELHHEQFEAINFDSLRIVAGCDISFRDAAGQEGVAVLSVLSFPELQVLTTISRVVDLSETPYIHSYLSFREADIYASLVDELRSRREHELVPEVLYVDGNGRWHPRQAGSAVAVGVKTGLPTIGVAKEFHPLHTAETRSSDIPSAAPSSSDSLRLPDGYLASQKCMRRASQAVLRNQGDWLALPAPVAPHHPSNPGEQPRVEHWGAALLSSPVHGALNPIFVSPGHRLSLETSVRVTLACTRNGKVPEPVRCADLFGRQEVKRIWSL
;
A
#
# COMPACT_ATOMS: atom_id res chain seq x y z
N MET A 1 -5.19 -21.95 -20.39
CA MET A 1 -4.25 -20.87 -20.01
C MET A 1 -3.15 -20.85 -21.05
N THR A 2 -3.18 -19.86 -21.94
CA THR A 2 -2.09 -19.59 -22.87
C THR A 2 -0.85 -19.23 -22.05
N THR A 3 0.28 -19.84 -22.36
CA THR A 3 1.59 -19.44 -21.80
C THR A 3 1.76 -17.94 -22.06
N PRO A 4 2.05 -17.12 -21.05
CA PRO A 4 2.24 -15.69 -21.26
C PRO A 4 3.37 -15.47 -22.27
N ASP A 5 3.15 -14.54 -23.19
CA ASP A 5 4.13 -14.12 -24.19
C ASP A 5 5.44 -13.73 -23.49
N THR A 6 6.50 -14.50 -23.76
CA THR A 6 7.81 -14.32 -23.14
C THR A 6 8.37 -12.93 -23.40
N ASP A 7 8.19 -12.41 -24.62
CA ASP A 7 8.68 -11.08 -25.00
C ASP A 7 7.93 -9.97 -24.26
N LEU A 8 6.64 -10.18 -23.98
CA LEU A 8 5.85 -9.27 -23.14
C LEU A 8 6.38 -9.26 -21.71
N LEU A 9 6.61 -10.43 -21.11
CA LEU A 9 7.11 -10.56 -19.74
C LEU A 9 8.49 -9.95 -19.57
N GLU A 10 9.40 -10.14 -20.52
CA GLU A 10 10.73 -9.53 -20.49
C GLU A 10 10.65 -8.00 -20.52
N ARG A 11 9.86 -7.43 -21.43
CA ARG A 11 9.65 -5.97 -21.51
C ARG A 11 9.03 -5.40 -20.23
N TRP A 12 8.00 -6.07 -19.70
CA TRP A 12 7.34 -5.64 -18.47
C TRP A 12 8.25 -5.77 -17.25
N THR A 13 9.09 -6.81 -17.20
CA THR A 13 10.10 -6.96 -16.16
C THR A 13 11.12 -5.83 -16.21
N ALA A 14 11.66 -5.53 -17.40
CA ALA A 14 12.62 -4.45 -17.59
C ALA A 14 12.03 -3.09 -17.16
N GLU A 15 10.78 -2.81 -17.52
CA GLU A 15 10.11 -1.57 -17.11
C GLU A 15 9.87 -1.51 -15.60
N GLN A 16 9.50 -2.60 -14.94
CA GLN A 16 9.38 -2.64 -13.47
C GLN A 16 10.72 -2.39 -12.78
N LEU A 17 11.81 -2.98 -13.27
CA LEU A 17 13.15 -2.73 -12.73
C LEU A 17 13.58 -1.25 -12.92
N ARG A 18 13.24 -0.65 -14.06
CA ARG A 18 13.46 0.79 -14.31
C ARG A 18 12.64 1.65 -13.36
N GLN A 19 11.37 1.32 -13.12
CA GLN A 19 10.52 2.05 -12.18
C GLN A 19 11.04 1.93 -10.74
N ALA A 20 11.47 0.75 -10.32
CA ALA A 20 12.07 0.53 -9.01
C ALA A 20 13.33 1.38 -8.79
N SER A 21 14.17 1.56 -9.81
CA SER A 21 15.39 2.38 -9.70
C SER A 21 15.12 3.89 -9.67
N LEU A 22 13.96 4.33 -10.16
CA LEU A 22 13.51 5.72 -10.10
C LEU A 22 12.68 6.03 -8.84
N ALA A 23 12.18 4.99 -8.17
CA ALA A 23 11.37 5.15 -6.98
C ALA A 23 12.16 5.70 -5.80
N VAL A 24 11.52 6.55 -4.99
CA VAL A 24 12.09 7.13 -3.78
C VAL A 24 11.28 6.62 -2.61
N PHE A 25 11.92 6.06 -1.58
CA PHE A 25 11.25 5.43 -0.43
C PHE A 25 11.56 6.11 0.91
N HIS A 26 11.85 7.41 0.84
CA HIS A 26 12.01 8.30 1.98
C HIS A 26 11.24 9.58 1.70
N ASP A 27 10.93 10.34 2.75
CA ASP A 27 10.23 11.61 2.62
C ASP A 27 11.09 12.62 1.86
N ASP A 28 10.70 12.92 0.63
CA ASP A 28 11.37 13.93 -0.18
C ASP A 28 10.89 15.30 0.27
N SER A 29 11.86 16.12 0.70
CA SER A 29 11.66 17.49 1.13
C SER A 29 10.78 18.28 0.17
N SER A 30 10.92 18.16 -1.14
CA SER A 30 10.38 19.15 -2.11
C SER A 30 8.87 19.10 -2.39
N ALA A 31 8.14 18.02 -2.04
CA ALA A 31 6.68 17.93 -2.21
C ALA A 31 5.88 18.12 -0.91
N LEU A 32 6.54 18.01 0.24
CA LEU A 32 5.94 18.07 1.59
C LEU A 32 6.71 19.05 2.49
N LEU A 33 7.26 20.14 1.92
CA LEU A 33 8.26 21.05 2.53
C LEU A 33 7.88 21.67 3.89
N SER A 34 6.65 21.49 4.37
CA SER A 34 6.18 21.99 5.67
C SER A 34 5.53 20.93 6.57
N VAL A 35 5.61 19.64 6.24
CA VAL A 35 5.29 18.58 7.20
C VAL A 35 6.51 18.39 8.08
N GLU A 36 6.42 18.72 9.38
CA GLU A 36 7.42 18.26 10.35
C GLU A 36 7.60 16.75 10.17
N ARG A 37 8.85 16.31 10.01
CA ARG A 37 9.13 14.88 9.85
C ARG A 37 8.47 14.16 11.02
N PRO A 38 7.58 13.20 10.74
CA PRO A 38 6.97 12.43 11.81
C PRO A 38 8.11 11.79 12.62
N GLY A 39 8.17 12.06 13.93
CA GLY A 39 9.21 11.48 14.78
C GLY A 39 9.04 9.96 14.86
N ALA A 40 10.13 9.19 14.86
CA ALA A 40 10.09 7.72 14.73
C ALA A 40 9.00 7.04 15.59
N SER A 41 8.20 6.16 14.99
CA SER A 41 7.26 5.29 15.69
C SER A 41 7.98 4.49 16.77
N PRO A 42 7.46 4.42 18.01
CA PRO A 42 8.07 3.59 19.02
C PRO A 42 7.90 2.11 18.68
N VAL A 43 9.02 1.37 18.64
CA VAL A 43 9.02 -0.09 18.59
C VAL A 43 8.52 -0.60 19.95
N ILE A 44 7.35 -1.23 19.97
CA ILE A 44 6.74 -1.78 21.19
C ILE A 44 7.15 -3.23 21.45
N ALA A 45 7.49 -3.97 20.41
CA ALA A 45 8.09 -5.30 20.52
C ALA A 45 8.90 -5.64 19.26
N ALA A 46 9.92 -6.48 19.40
CA ALA A 46 10.69 -6.99 18.28
C ALA A 46 10.85 -8.51 18.40
N ASP A 47 10.69 -9.20 17.28
CA ASP A 47 11.05 -10.60 17.12
C ASP A 47 12.35 -10.69 16.33
N LEU A 48 13.46 -10.93 17.05
CA LEU A 48 14.80 -11.01 16.47
C LEU A 48 14.95 -12.15 15.46
N LYS A 49 14.14 -13.23 15.57
CA LYS A 49 14.21 -14.38 14.66
C LYS A 49 13.58 -14.03 13.32
N THR A 50 12.41 -13.42 13.35
CA THR A 50 11.67 -13.06 12.13
C THR A 50 12.03 -11.67 11.61
N ARG A 51 12.80 -10.89 12.39
CA ARG A 51 13.11 -9.47 12.16
C ARG A 51 11.85 -8.60 12.06
N ALA A 52 10.76 -9.07 12.65
CA ALA A 52 9.52 -8.34 12.66
C ALA A 52 9.52 -7.36 13.83
N GLU A 53 9.08 -6.14 13.57
CA GLU A 53 8.91 -5.12 14.58
C GLU A 53 7.43 -4.77 14.69
N LEU A 54 6.94 -4.74 15.92
CA LEU A 54 5.61 -4.25 16.24
C LEU A 54 5.74 -2.80 16.70
N HIS A 55 4.93 -1.94 16.12
CA HIS A 55 4.90 -0.51 16.36
C HIS A 55 3.49 -0.08 16.75
N HIS A 56 3.37 1.09 17.38
CA HIS A 56 2.09 1.71 17.70
C HIS A 56 2.09 3.19 17.36
N GLU A 57 1.04 3.62 16.65
CA GLU A 57 0.75 5.01 16.33
C GLU A 57 -0.45 5.52 17.12
N GLN A 58 -0.27 6.63 17.83
CA GLN A 58 -1.36 7.30 18.53
C GLN A 58 -2.12 8.17 17.53
N PHE A 59 -3.30 7.72 17.11
CA PHE A 59 -4.13 8.38 16.11
C PHE A 59 -4.32 9.88 16.40
N GLU A 60 -4.59 10.25 17.64
CA GLU A 60 -4.84 11.63 18.07
C GLU A 60 -3.58 12.51 18.08
N ALA A 61 -2.39 11.89 18.11
CA ALA A 61 -1.11 12.59 18.07
C ALA A 61 -0.60 12.81 16.64
N ILE A 62 -1.24 12.20 15.63
CA ILE A 62 -0.87 12.39 14.23
C ILE A 62 -1.40 13.74 13.76
N ASN A 63 -0.47 14.65 13.51
CA ASN A 63 -0.75 15.96 12.94
C ASN A 63 0.06 16.16 11.65
N PHE A 64 -0.58 16.74 10.63
CA PHE A 64 0.06 17.14 9.37
C PHE A 64 -0.28 18.60 9.10
N ASP A 65 0.60 19.49 9.55
CA ASP A 65 0.33 20.93 9.51
C ASP A 65 0.14 21.47 8.08
N SER A 66 0.77 20.85 7.08
CA SER A 66 0.72 21.33 5.69
C SER A 66 -0.12 20.48 4.75
N LEU A 67 -0.48 19.25 5.12
CA LEU A 67 -1.27 18.38 4.24
C LEU A 67 -2.69 18.94 4.11
N ARG A 68 -3.16 19.09 2.88
CA ARG A 68 -4.47 19.67 2.54
C ARG A 68 -5.24 18.79 1.56
N ILE A 69 -4.57 18.09 0.66
CA ILE A 69 -5.24 17.35 -0.41
C ILE A 69 -4.67 15.94 -0.52
N VAL A 70 -5.56 14.96 -0.40
CA VAL A 70 -5.25 13.55 -0.64
C VAL A 70 -6.16 13.01 -1.73
N ALA A 71 -5.70 12.00 -2.48
CA ALA A 71 -6.53 11.37 -3.50
C ALA A 71 -6.38 9.86 -3.50
N GLY A 72 -7.37 9.16 -4.06
CA GLY A 72 -7.32 7.71 -4.24
C GLY A 72 -7.77 7.31 -5.63
N CYS A 73 -7.14 6.26 -6.15
CA CYS A 73 -7.45 5.63 -7.42
C CYS A 73 -7.94 4.19 -7.24
N ASP A 74 -8.94 3.80 -8.02
CA ASP A 74 -9.44 2.43 -8.13
C ASP A 74 -10.04 2.16 -9.53
N ILE A 75 -10.10 0.88 -9.93
CA ILE A 75 -10.88 0.41 -11.09
C ILE A 75 -11.97 -0.53 -10.61
N SER A 76 -13.22 -0.10 -10.76
CA SER A 76 -14.38 -0.95 -10.55
C SER A 76 -14.78 -1.63 -11.85
N PHE A 77 -14.76 -2.96 -11.87
CA PHE A 77 -15.09 -3.75 -13.06
C PHE A 77 -16.60 -3.97 -13.23
N ARG A 78 -17.05 -4.05 -14.48
CA ARG A 78 -18.45 -4.37 -14.83
C ARG A 78 -18.88 -5.73 -14.28
N ASP A 79 -17.99 -6.71 -14.41
CA ASP A 79 -18.24 -8.10 -14.08
C ASP A 79 -16.94 -8.80 -13.65
N ALA A 80 -17.05 -10.07 -13.29
CA ALA A 80 -15.93 -10.88 -12.81
C ALA A 80 -14.88 -11.20 -13.89
N ALA A 81 -15.16 -10.95 -15.18
CA ALA A 81 -14.17 -11.16 -16.24
C ALA A 81 -13.06 -10.09 -16.21
N GLY A 82 -13.32 -8.92 -15.60
CA GLY A 82 -12.31 -7.88 -15.39
C GLY A 82 -11.79 -7.24 -16.68
N GLN A 83 -12.56 -7.33 -17.77
CA GLN A 83 -12.20 -6.80 -19.09
C GLN A 83 -12.63 -5.35 -19.28
N GLU A 84 -13.79 -4.96 -18.74
CA GLU A 84 -14.30 -3.58 -18.83
C GLU A 84 -14.59 -3.05 -17.43
N GLY A 85 -14.33 -1.76 -17.21
CA GLY A 85 -14.56 -1.14 -15.91
C GLY A 85 -14.59 0.38 -15.96
N VAL A 86 -14.67 0.99 -14.79
CA VAL A 86 -14.55 2.44 -14.60
C VAL A 86 -13.39 2.71 -13.66
N ALA A 87 -12.37 3.40 -14.17
CA ALA A 87 -11.31 3.96 -13.37
C ALA A 87 -11.77 5.26 -12.74
N VAL A 88 -11.48 5.48 -11.47
CA VAL A 88 -11.85 6.69 -10.74
C VAL A 88 -10.66 7.25 -9.99
N LEU A 89 -10.45 8.56 -10.11
CA LEU A 89 -9.65 9.38 -9.21
C LEU A 89 -10.62 10.16 -8.32
N SER A 90 -10.53 9.98 -7.00
CA SER A 90 -11.29 10.77 -6.03
C SER A 90 -10.33 11.67 -5.25
N VAL A 91 -10.60 12.98 -5.25
CA VAL A 91 -9.78 13.99 -4.57
C VAL A 91 -10.53 14.49 -3.36
N LEU A 92 -9.88 14.46 -2.19
CA LEU A 92 -10.47 14.77 -0.90
C LEU A 92 -9.66 15.86 -0.18
N SER A 93 -10.33 16.67 0.61
CA SER A 93 -9.68 17.57 1.56
C SER A 93 -9.07 16.78 2.71
N PHE A 94 -8.07 17.36 3.37
CA PHE A 94 -7.48 16.87 4.60
C PHE A 94 -7.41 18.04 5.62
N PRO A 95 -7.77 17.82 6.90
CA PRO A 95 -8.09 16.53 7.55
C PRO A 95 -9.57 16.08 7.48
N GLU A 96 -10.46 16.86 6.87
CA GLU A 96 -11.91 16.60 6.90
C GLU A 96 -12.34 15.41 6.03
N LEU A 97 -11.51 15.01 5.06
CA LEU A 97 -11.77 13.90 4.14
C LEU A 97 -13.08 14.07 3.35
N GLN A 98 -13.40 15.32 3.01
CA GLN A 98 -14.54 15.66 2.16
C GLN A 98 -14.14 15.55 0.69
N VAL A 99 -14.98 14.91 -0.12
CA VAL A 99 -14.74 14.80 -1.57
C VAL A 99 -14.86 16.19 -2.21
N LEU A 100 -13.77 16.66 -2.80
CA LEU A 100 -13.68 17.94 -3.50
C LEU A 100 -14.03 17.79 -4.98
N THR A 101 -13.50 16.73 -5.62
CA THR A 101 -13.80 16.42 -7.02
C THR A 101 -13.55 14.94 -7.32
N THR A 102 -14.14 14.46 -8.41
CA THR A 102 -13.88 13.12 -8.95
C THR A 102 -13.65 13.21 -10.46
N ILE A 103 -12.82 12.31 -10.96
CA ILE A 103 -12.61 12.09 -12.40
C ILE A 103 -12.82 10.60 -12.65
N SER A 104 -13.69 10.25 -13.57
CA SER A 104 -13.95 8.86 -13.94
C SER A 104 -13.73 8.63 -15.44
N ARG A 105 -13.34 7.41 -15.80
CA ARG A 105 -13.17 7.00 -17.20
C ARG A 105 -13.56 5.55 -17.38
N VAL A 106 -14.37 5.28 -18.41
CA VAL A 106 -14.61 3.90 -18.87
C VAL A 106 -13.32 3.36 -19.48
N VAL A 107 -12.95 2.15 -19.09
CA VAL A 107 -11.71 1.50 -19.53
C VAL A 107 -12.01 0.12 -20.09
N ASP A 108 -11.31 -0.20 -21.17
CA ASP A 108 -11.26 -1.53 -21.79
C ASP A 108 -9.85 -2.09 -21.59
N LEU A 109 -9.79 -3.26 -20.98
CA LEU A 109 -8.61 -4.00 -20.57
C LEU A 109 -8.62 -5.42 -21.14
N SER A 110 -9.39 -5.66 -22.21
CA SER A 110 -9.46 -6.93 -22.93
C SER A 110 -8.13 -7.32 -23.59
N GLU A 111 -7.41 -6.34 -24.14
CA GLU A 111 -6.13 -6.53 -24.85
C GLU A 111 -4.91 -6.60 -23.92
N THR A 112 -5.04 -6.16 -22.67
CA THR A 112 -3.98 -6.30 -21.67
C THR A 112 -4.26 -7.56 -20.86
N PRO A 113 -3.33 -8.51 -20.68
CA PRO A 113 -3.58 -9.68 -19.84
C PRO A 113 -3.49 -9.36 -18.34
N TYR A 114 -4.18 -10.14 -17.49
CA TYR A 114 -3.94 -10.14 -16.05
C TYR A 114 -2.85 -11.16 -15.72
N ILE A 115 -1.68 -10.66 -15.31
CA ILE A 115 -0.54 -11.50 -14.91
C ILE A 115 -0.15 -11.12 -13.48
N HIS A 116 -0.03 -12.13 -12.61
CA HIS A 116 0.37 -11.94 -11.22
C HIS A 116 1.71 -11.19 -11.13
N SER A 117 1.80 -10.19 -10.23
CA SER A 117 2.94 -9.25 -10.12
C SER A 117 3.14 -8.29 -11.31
N TYR A 118 2.16 -8.17 -12.22
CA TYR A 118 2.20 -7.20 -13.34
C TYR A 118 0.91 -6.37 -13.44
N LEU A 119 0.14 -6.29 -12.35
CA LEU A 119 -1.12 -5.53 -12.31
C LEU A 119 -0.93 -4.06 -12.72
N SER A 120 0.22 -3.46 -12.40
CA SER A 120 0.53 -2.07 -12.74
C SER A 120 0.38 -1.76 -14.24
N PHE A 121 0.63 -2.71 -15.14
CA PHE A 121 0.47 -2.51 -16.59
C PHE A 121 -0.99 -2.42 -17.03
N ARG A 122 -1.93 -2.87 -16.19
CA ARG A 122 -3.38 -2.69 -16.46
C ARG A 122 -3.90 -1.33 -16.02
N GLU A 123 -3.25 -0.66 -15.10
CA GLU A 123 -3.89 0.45 -14.37
C GLU A 123 -3.04 1.72 -14.22
N ALA A 124 -1.70 1.61 -14.21
CA ALA A 124 -0.84 2.75 -13.90
C ALA A 124 -0.93 3.88 -14.93
N ASP A 125 -0.99 3.56 -16.23
CA ASP A 125 -1.17 4.56 -17.29
C ASP A 125 -2.55 5.22 -17.24
N ILE A 126 -3.57 4.44 -16.88
CA ILE A 126 -4.93 4.95 -16.71
C ILE A 126 -4.95 5.94 -15.55
N TYR A 127 -4.45 5.57 -14.38
CA TYR A 127 -4.40 6.46 -13.22
C TYR A 127 -3.54 7.71 -13.49
N ALA A 128 -2.38 7.57 -14.15
CA ALA A 128 -1.55 8.71 -14.52
C ALA A 128 -2.32 9.69 -15.43
N SER A 129 -3.09 9.17 -16.39
CA SER A 129 -3.90 10.02 -17.28
C SER A 129 -5.06 10.74 -16.58
N LEU A 130 -5.59 10.19 -15.47
CA LEU A 130 -6.59 10.89 -14.63
C LEU A 130 -5.94 12.04 -13.85
N VAL A 131 -4.71 11.83 -13.38
CA VAL A 131 -3.91 12.87 -12.72
C VAL A 131 -3.53 13.99 -13.70
N ASP A 132 -3.14 13.64 -14.92
CA ASP A 132 -2.83 14.63 -15.96
C ASP A 132 -4.08 15.42 -16.37
N GLU A 133 -5.25 14.76 -16.44
CA GLU A 133 -6.52 15.46 -16.64
C GLU A 133 -6.79 16.43 -15.50
N LEU A 134 -6.64 16.01 -14.23
CA LEU A 134 -6.79 16.90 -13.06
C LEU A 134 -5.86 18.12 -13.16
N ARG A 135 -4.59 17.91 -13.49
CA ARG A 135 -3.61 18.99 -13.68
C ARG A 135 -3.95 19.93 -14.83
N SER A 136 -4.66 19.46 -15.84
CA SER A 136 -5.08 20.28 -16.98
C SER A 136 -6.32 21.14 -16.68
N ARG A 137 -7.08 20.79 -15.63
CA ARG A 137 -8.20 21.62 -15.15
C ARG A 137 -7.61 22.89 -14.51
N ARG A 138 -8.34 24.01 -14.55
CA ARG A 138 -7.95 25.28 -13.89
C ARG A 138 -7.99 25.22 -12.34
N GLU A 139 -7.84 24.01 -11.80
CA GLU A 139 -7.97 23.63 -10.40
C GLU A 139 -6.63 23.05 -9.91
N HIS A 140 -5.52 23.71 -10.25
CA HIS A 140 -4.18 23.26 -9.85
C HIS A 140 -4.03 23.09 -8.33
N GLU A 141 -4.82 23.83 -7.54
CA GLU A 141 -4.91 23.72 -6.08
C GLU A 141 -5.43 22.36 -5.61
N LEU A 142 -6.04 21.56 -6.48
CA LEU A 142 -6.56 20.23 -6.18
C LEU A 142 -5.59 19.08 -6.52
N VAL A 143 -4.38 19.38 -7.04
CA VAL A 143 -3.38 18.33 -7.25
C VAL A 143 -3.01 17.71 -5.90
N PRO A 144 -3.18 16.39 -5.71
CA PRO A 144 -3.01 15.79 -4.40
C PRO A 144 -1.54 15.75 -3.98
N GLU A 145 -1.32 15.98 -2.69
CA GLU A 145 0.00 15.86 -2.05
C GLU A 145 0.33 14.40 -1.74
N VAL A 146 -0.70 13.55 -1.57
CA VAL A 146 -0.57 12.10 -1.43
C VAL A 146 -1.63 11.40 -2.26
N LEU A 147 -1.20 10.48 -3.13
CA LEU A 147 -2.06 9.66 -3.96
C LEU A 147 -2.04 8.19 -3.51
N TYR A 148 -3.19 7.67 -3.13
CA TYR A 148 -3.41 6.27 -2.79
C TYR A 148 -3.76 5.43 -4.01
N VAL A 149 -3.22 4.22 -4.05
CA VAL A 149 -3.52 3.22 -5.08
C VAL A 149 -3.98 1.92 -4.39
N ASP A 150 -5.11 1.36 -4.80
CA ASP A 150 -5.55 0.02 -4.35
C ASP A 150 -4.61 -1.05 -4.92
N GLY A 151 -3.62 -1.44 -4.13
CA GLY A 151 -2.53 -2.31 -4.56
C GLY A 151 -1.26 -2.09 -3.74
N ASN A 152 -0.20 -2.81 -4.10
CA ASN A 152 1.09 -2.66 -3.41
C ASN A 152 1.95 -1.56 -4.04
N GLY A 153 2.84 -0.99 -3.24
CA GLY A 153 3.98 -0.17 -3.67
C GLY A 153 5.28 -0.98 -3.64
N ARG A 154 6.19 -0.63 -2.74
CA ARG A 154 7.49 -1.28 -2.55
C ARG A 154 7.38 -2.75 -2.13
N TRP A 155 6.28 -3.14 -1.46
CA TRP A 155 5.98 -4.53 -1.15
C TRP A 155 5.60 -5.32 -2.43
N HIS A 156 6.61 -5.60 -3.25
CA HIS A 156 6.49 -6.24 -4.54
C HIS A 156 7.76 -7.03 -4.86
N PRO A 157 7.72 -8.18 -5.56
CA PRO A 157 8.92 -8.98 -5.85
C PRO A 157 10.06 -8.20 -6.53
N ARG A 158 9.71 -7.12 -7.24
CA ARG A 158 10.63 -6.22 -7.93
C ARG A 158 10.63 -4.79 -7.36
N GLN A 159 10.09 -4.57 -6.16
CA GLN A 159 9.93 -3.24 -5.55
C GLN A 159 9.17 -2.23 -6.44
N ALA A 160 8.34 -2.72 -7.36
CA ALA A 160 7.67 -1.97 -8.41
C ALA A 160 6.19 -2.35 -8.50
N GLY A 161 5.48 -2.31 -7.37
CA GLY A 161 4.03 -2.44 -7.35
C GLY A 161 3.33 -1.28 -8.05
N SER A 162 2.01 -1.35 -8.16
CA SER A 162 1.20 -0.34 -8.84
C SER A 162 1.41 1.08 -8.31
N ALA A 163 1.47 1.26 -6.99
CA ALA A 163 1.70 2.59 -6.41
C ALA A 163 3.08 3.17 -6.79
N VAL A 164 4.10 2.32 -6.98
CA VAL A 164 5.43 2.75 -7.47
C VAL A 164 5.32 3.21 -8.92
N ALA A 165 4.69 2.41 -9.78
CA ALA A 165 4.52 2.73 -11.20
C ALA A 165 3.76 4.05 -11.38
N VAL A 166 2.65 4.24 -10.66
CA VAL A 166 1.85 5.48 -10.67
C VAL A 166 2.68 6.66 -10.15
N GLY A 167 3.38 6.50 -9.03
CA GLY A 167 4.19 7.56 -8.43
C GLY A 167 5.32 8.03 -9.34
N VAL A 168 6.05 7.10 -9.97
CA VAL A 168 7.12 7.42 -10.92
C VAL A 168 6.57 8.09 -12.18
N LYS A 169 5.42 7.66 -12.71
CA LYS A 169 4.79 8.26 -13.90
C LYS A 169 4.27 9.67 -13.62
N THR A 170 3.65 9.87 -12.46
CA THR A 170 3.01 11.15 -12.12
C THR A 170 3.96 12.14 -11.44
N GLY A 171 5.04 11.67 -10.82
CA GLY A 171 5.92 12.45 -9.93
C GLY A 171 5.32 12.75 -8.56
N LEU A 172 4.11 12.24 -8.27
CA LEU A 172 3.42 12.47 -7.00
C LEU A 172 3.90 11.52 -5.91
N PRO A 173 3.85 11.94 -4.63
CA PRO A 173 3.97 11.01 -3.51
C PRO A 173 2.83 9.99 -3.53
N THR A 174 3.15 8.70 -3.47
CA THR A 174 2.16 7.62 -3.56
C THR A 174 2.27 6.58 -2.46
N ILE A 175 1.11 6.04 -2.06
CA ILE A 175 0.99 4.95 -1.08
C ILE A 175 0.20 3.82 -1.74
N GLY A 176 0.74 2.59 -1.66
CA GLY A 176 -0.02 1.39 -1.97
C GLY A 176 -0.77 0.89 -0.74
N VAL A 177 -2.07 0.66 -0.89
CA VAL A 177 -2.93 0.04 0.13
C VAL A 177 -3.56 -1.22 -0.44
N ALA A 178 -3.13 -2.39 0.04
CA ALA A 178 -3.74 -3.67 -0.33
C ALA A 178 -4.67 -4.18 0.78
N LYS A 179 -5.82 -4.74 0.38
CA LYS A 179 -6.83 -5.33 1.28
C LYS A 179 -6.41 -6.71 1.81
N GLU A 180 -5.55 -7.40 1.06
CA GLU A 180 -5.03 -8.75 1.30
C GLU A 180 -3.50 -8.76 1.20
N PHE A 181 -2.85 -9.69 1.91
CA PHE A 181 -1.40 -9.86 1.86
C PHE A 181 -0.98 -10.63 0.62
N HIS A 182 0.04 -10.12 -0.06
CA HIS A 182 0.65 -10.76 -1.21
C HIS A 182 2.09 -11.19 -0.86
N PRO A 183 2.37 -12.47 -0.64
CA PRO A 183 3.73 -12.96 -0.37
C PRO A 183 4.71 -12.58 -1.50
N LEU A 184 5.92 -12.15 -1.14
CA LEU A 184 6.97 -11.80 -2.12
C LEU A 184 7.67 -13.02 -2.72
N HIS A 185 7.56 -14.18 -2.05
CA HIS A 185 8.14 -15.44 -2.48
C HIS A 185 7.05 -16.43 -2.87
N THR A 186 7.00 -16.83 -4.13
CA THR A 186 6.55 -18.18 -4.49
C THR A 186 7.73 -19.14 -4.27
N ALA A 187 8.08 -19.40 -3.01
CA ALA A 187 9.03 -20.46 -2.67
C ALA A 187 8.23 -21.66 -2.17
N GLU A 188 8.32 -22.78 -2.88
CA GLU A 188 7.90 -24.10 -2.45
C GLU A 188 8.50 -24.42 -1.07
N THR A 189 7.79 -24.07 0.00
CA THR A 189 8.17 -24.47 1.35
C THR A 189 7.16 -25.51 1.81
N ARG A 190 7.64 -26.76 1.88
CA ARG A 190 6.88 -27.92 2.33
C ARG A 190 6.29 -27.62 3.71
N SER A 191 4.97 -27.78 3.78
CA SER A 191 4.16 -27.74 4.99
C SER A 191 4.59 -28.85 5.94
N SER A 192 5.55 -28.60 6.80
CA SER A 192 5.70 -29.34 8.05
C SER A 192 6.41 -28.43 9.05
N ASP A 193 5.62 -27.99 10.02
CA ASP A 193 5.99 -27.62 11.40
C ASP A 193 5.38 -26.28 11.81
N ILE A 194 4.12 -26.33 12.28
CA ILE A 194 3.46 -25.20 12.97
C ILE A 194 3.00 -25.71 14.34
N PRO A 195 3.54 -25.19 15.47
CA PRO A 195 3.03 -25.50 16.80
C PRO A 195 1.67 -24.84 17.05
N SER A 196 0.77 -25.58 17.70
CA SER A 196 -0.55 -25.13 18.15
C SER A 196 -0.52 -24.77 19.63
N ALA A 197 -0.12 -23.56 20.00
CA ALA A 197 -0.40 -23.00 21.33
C ALA A 197 -0.29 -21.47 21.35
N ALA A 198 -1.20 -20.82 22.08
CA ALA A 198 -1.10 -19.40 22.40
C ALA A 198 -0.06 -19.18 23.52
N PRO A 199 0.85 -18.20 23.40
CA PRO A 199 1.87 -17.97 24.43
C PRO A 199 1.28 -17.27 25.65
N SER A 200 1.69 -17.73 26.82
CA SER A 200 1.46 -17.11 28.13
C SER A 200 2.33 -15.86 28.31
N SER A 201 1.82 -14.94 29.11
CA SER A 201 2.34 -13.60 29.38
C SER A 201 3.76 -13.57 29.99
N SER A 202 4.73 -13.12 29.21
CA SER A 202 5.86 -12.20 29.57
C SER A 202 7.06 -12.34 28.63
N ASP A 203 7.02 -13.23 27.64
CA ASP A 203 8.07 -13.34 26.61
C ASP A 203 7.78 -12.42 25.43
N SER A 204 8.85 -11.84 24.87
CA SER A 204 8.87 -11.13 23.58
C SER A 204 7.91 -11.76 22.57
N LEU A 205 7.08 -10.91 21.95
CA LEU A 205 6.00 -11.28 21.04
C LEU A 205 6.53 -12.15 19.89
N ARG A 206 6.50 -13.48 20.05
CA ARG A 206 7.05 -14.42 19.04
C ARG A 206 6.05 -14.65 17.93
N LEU A 207 6.43 -14.32 16.70
CA LEU A 207 5.64 -14.64 15.54
C LEU A 207 5.86 -16.09 15.11
N PRO A 208 4.85 -16.75 14.53
CA PRO A 208 5.04 -18.07 13.95
C PRO A 208 5.99 -17.99 12.76
N ASP A 209 6.85 -19.01 12.63
CA ASP A 209 7.68 -19.17 11.43
C ASP A 209 6.79 -19.20 10.18
N GLY A 210 7.25 -18.54 9.11
CA GLY A 210 6.50 -18.48 7.86
C GLY A 210 5.24 -17.59 7.91
N TYR A 211 5.14 -16.63 8.84
CA TYR A 211 4.03 -15.66 8.82
C TYR A 211 3.92 -14.88 7.49
N LEU A 212 5.03 -14.70 6.77
CA LEU A 212 5.11 -14.10 5.44
C LEU A 212 4.80 -15.06 4.28
N ALA A 213 4.51 -16.34 4.54
CA ALA A 213 4.38 -17.35 3.47
C ALA A 213 3.01 -17.31 2.76
N SER A 214 1.97 -16.81 3.42
CA SER A 214 0.62 -16.76 2.83
C SER A 214 -0.25 -15.72 3.52
N GLN A 215 -1.32 -15.28 2.84
CA GLN A 215 -2.37 -14.45 3.45
C GLN A 215 -2.95 -15.07 4.72
N LYS A 216 -3.12 -16.39 4.75
CA LYS A 216 -3.64 -17.10 5.94
C LYS A 216 -2.68 -16.99 7.12
N CYS A 217 -1.38 -17.18 6.90
CA CYS A 217 -0.36 -17.06 7.94
C CYS A 217 -0.24 -15.61 8.43
N MET A 218 -0.20 -14.65 7.51
CA MET A 218 -0.12 -13.22 7.82
C MET A 218 -1.33 -12.76 8.63
N ARG A 219 -2.54 -13.18 8.24
CA ARG A 219 -3.77 -12.86 8.97
C ARG A 219 -3.73 -13.39 10.41
N ARG A 220 -3.29 -14.64 10.59
CA ARG A 220 -3.14 -15.24 11.94
C ARG A 220 -2.13 -14.49 12.79
N ALA A 221 -0.97 -14.17 12.23
CA ALA A 221 0.06 -13.38 12.91
C ALA A 221 -0.49 -12.00 13.30
N SER A 222 -1.08 -11.28 12.36
CA SER A 222 -1.68 -9.96 12.59
C SER A 222 -2.74 -10.02 13.70
N GLN A 223 -3.65 -10.99 13.64
CA GLN A 223 -4.66 -11.21 14.69
C GLN A 223 -4.06 -11.62 16.04
N ALA A 224 -2.85 -12.16 16.08
CA ALA A 224 -2.16 -12.52 17.31
C ALA A 224 -1.42 -11.33 17.95
N VAL A 225 -1.09 -10.28 17.18
CA VAL A 225 -0.20 -9.21 17.66
C VAL A 225 -0.81 -7.80 17.63
N LEU A 226 -1.69 -7.52 16.67
CA LEU A 226 -2.35 -6.22 16.51
C LEU A 226 -3.62 -6.22 17.38
N ARG A 227 -3.80 -5.17 18.18
CA ARG A 227 -4.87 -5.08 19.19
C ARG A 227 -5.63 -3.77 19.12
N ASN A 228 -4.93 -2.68 18.86
CA ASN A 228 -5.46 -1.33 18.87
C ASN A 228 -5.37 -0.71 17.49
N GLN A 229 -6.27 0.24 17.22
CA GLN A 229 -6.12 1.10 16.05
C GLN A 229 -4.73 1.78 16.13
N GLY A 230 -4.01 1.76 15.00
CA GLY A 230 -2.66 2.29 14.91
C GLY A 230 -1.55 1.31 15.25
N ASP A 231 -1.88 0.10 15.72
CA ASP A 231 -0.89 -0.98 15.76
C ASP A 231 -0.50 -1.40 14.34
N TRP A 232 0.80 -1.56 14.09
CA TRP A 232 1.27 -2.11 12.84
C TRP A 232 2.47 -3.01 12.99
N LEU A 233 2.47 -4.08 12.19
CA LEU A 233 3.54 -5.04 12.09
C LEU A 233 4.40 -4.70 10.87
N ALA A 234 5.65 -4.31 11.10
CA ALA A 234 6.60 -4.00 10.06
C ALA A 234 6.95 -5.26 9.26
N LEU A 235 6.92 -5.13 7.93
CA LEU A 235 7.20 -6.23 7.00
C LEU A 235 8.64 -6.09 6.49
N PRO A 236 9.57 -6.97 6.91
CA PRO A 236 10.97 -6.84 6.59
C PRO A 236 11.24 -7.11 5.11
N ALA A 237 12.27 -6.44 4.57
CA ALA A 237 12.79 -6.73 3.24
C ALA A 237 13.19 -8.22 3.11
N PRO A 238 12.97 -8.87 1.95
CA PRO A 238 13.27 -10.29 1.75
C PRO A 238 14.77 -10.65 1.71
N VAL A 239 15.67 -9.69 1.96
CA VAL A 239 17.14 -9.90 1.91
C VAL A 239 17.72 -10.04 3.32
N ALA A 240 18.72 -10.92 3.46
CA ALA A 240 19.54 -11.04 4.67
C ALA A 240 20.15 -9.69 5.07
N PRO A 241 20.30 -9.39 6.37
CA PRO A 241 20.75 -8.08 6.84
C PRO A 241 22.10 -7.71 6.22
N HIS A 242 22.26 -6.44 5.83
CA HIS A 242 23.59 -5.89 5.63
C HIS A 242 24.39 -6.11 6.93
N HIS A 243 25.51 -6.81 6.84
CA HIS A 243 26.45 -6.86 7.94
C HIS A 243 26.91 -5.42 8.21
N PRO A 244 26.75 -4.89 9.43
CA PRO A 244 27.21 -3.56 9.75
C PRO A 244 28.72 -3.50 9.53
N SER A 245 29.18 -2.49 8.79
CA SER A 245 30.60 -2.24 8.52
C SER A 245 31.38 -1.96 9.81
N ASN A 246 30.68 -1.56 10.88
CA ASN A 246 31.24 -1.19 12.17
C ASN A 246 30.84 -2.18 13.28
N PRO A 247 31.80 -2.70 14.07
CA PRO A 247 31.51 -3.47 15.28
C PRO A 247 30.77 -2.58 16.30
N GLY A 248 29.50 -2.88 16.58
CA GLY A 248 28.68 -2.20 17.59
C GLY A 248 27.39 -1.56 17.07
N GLU A 249 27.21 -1.45 15.76
CA GLU A 249 25.97 -0.96 15.16
C GLU A 249 24.98 -2.12 14.98
N GLN A 250 23.76 -2.01 15.54
CA GLN A 250 22.74 -3.02 15.27
C GLN A 250 22.34 -2.93 13.79
N PRO A 251 22.22 -4.07 13.07
CA PRO A 251 21.80 -4.05 11.68
C PRO A 251 20.41 -3.43 11.58
N ARG A 252 20.29 -2.27 10.93
CA ARG A 252 18.98 -1.67 10.67
C ARG A 252 18.20 -2.61 9.76
N VAL A 253 17.08 -3.11 10.26
CA VAL A 253 16.15 -3.91 9.45
C VAL A 253 15.41 -2.95 8.53
N GLU A 254 15.66 -3.07 7.23
CA GLU A 254 14.84 -2.37 6.26
C GLU A 254 13.47 -3.04 6.17
N HIS A 255 12.42 -2.23 6.21
CA HIS A 255 11.03 -2.66 6.07
C HIS A 255 10.44 -2.11 4.77
N TRP A 256 9.74 -2.96 4.02
CA TRP A 256 9.15 -2.59 2.72
C TRP A 256 7.64 -2.35 2.78
N GLY A 257 7.00 -2.72 3.89
CA GLY A 257 5.58 -2.54 4.09
C GLY A 257 5.19 -2.71 5.56
N ALA A 258 3.90 -2.58 5.83
CA ALA A 258 3.31 -2.73 7.15
C ALA A 258 1.96 -3.45 7.04
N ALA A 259 1.68 -4.39 7.94
CA ALA A 259 0.31 -4.82 8.22
C ALA A 259 -0.26 -3.89 9.29
N LEU A 260 -1.15 -2.97 8.89
CA LEU A 260 -1.68 -1.89 9.73
C LEU A 260 -3.11 -2.20 10.17
N LEU A 261 -3.37 -2.14 11.48
CA LEU A 261 -4.72 -2.13 12.02
C LEU A 261 -5.26 -0.69 12.02
N SER A 262 -5.80 -0.27 10.87
CA SER A 262 -6.24 1.11 10.62
C SER A 262 -7.67 1.42 11.09
N SER A 263 -8.50 0.39 11.23
CA SER A 263 -9.94 0.55 11.46
C SER A 263 -10.26 1.09 12.86
N PRO A 264 -11.07 2.17 12.98
CA PRO A 264 -11.57 2.63 14.27
C PRO A 264 -12.73 1.78 14.81
N VAL A 265 -13.28 0.87 14.00
CA VAL A 265 -14.37 -0.03 14.42
C VAL A 265 -13.88 -0.97 15.52
N HIS A 266 -14.53 -0.92 16.68
CA HIS A 266 -14.22 -1.77 17.82
C HIS A 266 -14.24 -3.26 17.44
N GLY A 267 -13.18 -3.98 17.81
CA GLY A 267 -13.06 -5.42 17.52
C GLY A 267 -12.71 -5.76 16.06
N ALA A 268 -12.47 -4.78 15.19
CA ALA A 268 -11.87 -5.05 13.90
C ALA A 268 -10.43 -5.56 14.10
N LEU A 269 -10.12 -6.73 13.53
CA LEU A 269 -8.80 -7.39 13.66
C LEU A 269 -8.12 -7.67 12.33
N ASN A 270 -8.76 -7.30 11.22
CA ASN A 270 -8.22 -7.54 9.89
C ASN A 270 -7.44 -6.30 9.44
N PRO A 271 -6.11 -6.41 9.26
CA PRO A 271 -5.31 -5.28 8.81
C PRO A 271 -5.57 -4.95 7.34
N ILE A 272 -5.02 -3.81 6.93
CA ILE A 272 -4.65 -3.50 5.55
C ILE A 272 -3.13 -3.57 5.43
N PHE A 273 -2.64 -3.68 4.19
CA PHE A 273 -1.20 -3.74 3.92
C PHE A 273 -0.77 -2.44 3.25
N VAL A 274 0.06 -1.67 3.95
CA VAL A 274 0.54 -0.36 3.51
C VAL A 274 1.97 -0.53 3.02
N SER A 275 2.30 0.03 1.86
CA SER A 275 3.68 0.09 1.39
C SER A 275 3.95 1.39 0.61
N PRO A 276 5.11 2.03 0.80
CA PRO A 276 5.48 3.23 0.05
C PRO A 276 5.44 2.97 -1.46
N GLY A 277 4.84 3.88 -2.22
CA GLY A 277 4.94 3.88 -3.67
C GLY A 277 6.10 4.75 -4.15
N HIS A 278 6.05 6.04 -3.84
CA HIS A 278 7.03 7.02 -4.29
C HIS A 278 7.08 8.22 -3.33
N ARG A 279 8.27 8.74 -3.07
CA ARG A 279 8.57 9.98 -2.31
C ARG A 279 8.01 10.05 -0.88
N LEU A 280 7.73 8.90 -0.29
CA LEU A 280 7.30 8.75 1.10
C LEU A 280 8.11 7.67 1.80
N SER A 281 8.40 7.85 3.09
CA SER A 281 8.87 6.77 3.95
C SER A 281 7.73 5.82 4.32
N LEU A 282 8.08 4.62 4.81
CA LEU A 282 7.08 3.67 5.34
C LEU A 282 6.31 4.26 6.51
N GLU A 283 7.00 4.95 7.42
CA GLU A 283 6.41 5.55 8.60
C GLU A 283 5.39 6.64 8.23
N THR A 284 5.77 7.58 7.36
CA THR A 284 4.84 8.59 6.83
C THR A 284 3.67 7.93 6.12
N SER A 285 3.92 6.89 5.31
CA SER A 285 2.86 6.15 4.62
C SER A 285 1.84 5.55 5.61
N VAL A 286 2.31 4.95 6.71
CA VAL A 286 1.45 4.39 7.76
C VAL A 286 0.65 5.49 8.46
N ARG A 287 1.29 6.59 8.87
CA ARG A 287 0.62 7.69 9.59
C ARG A 287 -0.43 8.40 8.75
N VAL A 288 -0.10 8.73 7.50
CA VAL A 288 -1.05 9.36 6.58
C VAL A 288 -2.22 8.42 6.29
N THR A 289 -1.95 7.11 6.10
CA THR A 289 -3.01 6.09 5.92
C THR A 289 -3.92 6.02 7.12
N LEU A 290 -3.34 6.00 8.33
CA LEU A 290 -4.08 5.94 9.56
C LEU A 290 -4.96 7.20 9.74
N ALA A 291 -4.41 8.40 9.56
CA ALA A 291 -5.15 9.66 9.61
C ALA A 291 -6.28 9.76 8.57
N CYS A 292 -6.12 9.10 7.42
CA CYS A 292 -7.12 9.02 6.36
C CYS A 292 -8.16 7.90 6.57
N THR A 293 -8.12 7.13 7.65
CA THR A 293 -9.06 6.01 7.87
C THR A 293 -10.11 6.38 8.92
N ARG A 294 -11.36 6.63 8.48
CA ARG A 294 -12.48 6.98 9.37
C ARG A 294 -13.57 5.92 9.40
N ASN A 295 -13.85 5.29 8.27
CA ASN A 295 -14.93 4.30 8.13
C ASN A 295 -14.40 2.93 7.73
N GLY A 296 -14.42 1.98 8.66
CA GLY A 296 -13.88 0.64 8.44
C GLY A 296 -12.36 0.65 8.32
N LYS A 297 -11.78 -0.31 7.59
CA LYS A 297 -10.32 -0.50 7.51
C LYS A 297 -9.62 0.18 6.32
N VAL A 298 -10.36 0.60 5.30
CA VAL A 298 -9.78 1.17 4.08
C VAL A 298 -9.77 2.71 4.21
N PRO A 299 -8.66 3.40 3.90
CA PRO A 299 -8.60 4.85 3.98
C PRO A 299 -9.61 5.50 3.02
N GLU A 300 -10.17 6.63 3.43
CA GLU A 300 -11.24 7.35 2.73
C GLU A 300 -10.97 7.60 1.24
N PRO A 301 -9.75 7.99 0.80
CA PRO A 301 -9.50 8.20 -0.63
C PRO A 301 -9.68 6.94 -1.48
N VAL A 302 -9.23 5.76 -1.00
CA VAL A 302 -9.44 4.48 -1.70
C VAL A 302 -10.90 4.04 -1.60
N ARG A 303 -11.52 4.22 -0.43
CA ARG A 303 -12.94 3.89 -0.21
C ARG A 303 -13.86 4.71 -1.12
N CYS A 304 -13.59 5.99 -1.29
CA CYS A 304 -14.32 6.88 -2.19
C CYS A 304 -14.13 6.48 -3.65
N ALA A 305 -12.90 6.20 -4.09
CA ALA A 305 -12.65 5.74 -5.45
C ALA A 305 -13.43 4.45 -5.79
N ASP A 306 -13.41 3.44 -4.92
CA ASP A 306 -14.20 2.20 -5.09
C ASP A 306 -15.71 2.48 -5.08
N LEU A 307 -16.19 3.32 -4.16
CA LEU A 307 -17.62 3.66 -4.08
C LEU A 307 -18.12 4.33 -5.37
N PHE A 308 -17.42 5.37 -5.84
CA PHE A 308 -17.79 6.09 -7.06
C PHE A 308 -17.61 5.22 -8.31
N GLY A 309 -16.57 4.37 -8.35
CA GLY A 309 -16.37 3.41 -9.43
C GLY A 309 -17.55 2.46 -9.56
N ARG A 310 -18.00 1.86 -8.45
CA ARG A 310 -19.19 0.98 -8.44
C ARG A 310 -20.47 1.72 -8.84
N GLN A 311 -20.64 2.97 -8.41
CA GLN A 311 -21.80 3.78 -8.80
C GLN A 311 -21.81 4.06 -10.30
N GLU A 312 -20.66 4.43 -10.87
CA GLU A 312 -20.52 4.69 -12.30
C GLU A 312 -20.72 3.42 -13.14
N VAL A 313 -20.21 2.27 -12.70
CA VAL A 313 -20.48 0.97 -13.35
C VAL A 313 -21.98 0.71 -13.43
N LYS A 314 -22.71 0.87 -12.32
CA LYS A 314 -24.18 0.68 -12.31
C LYS A 314 -24.88 1.68 -13.22
N ARG A 315 -24.44 2.95 -13.21
CA ARG A 315 -25.02 4.02 -14.04
C ARG A 315 -24.82 3.76 -15.54
N ILE A 316 -23.63 3.33 -15.94
CA ILE A 316 -23.25 3.17 -17.35
C ILE A 316 -23.86 1.90 -17.94
N TRP A 317 -23.81 0.78 -17.20
CA TRP A 317 -24.31 -0.51 -17.69
C TRP A 317 -25.72 -0.88 -17.17
N SER A 318 -26.40 0.02 -16.44
CA SER A 318 -27.75 -0.20 -15.90
C SER A 318 -27.89 -1.48 -15.07
N LEU A 319 -26.90 -1.75 -14.22
CA LEU A 319 -26.81 -2.94 -13.34
C LEU A 319 -27.39 -2.68 -11.93
#